data_AF-A0A8T5UI07-F1
#
_entry.id   AF-A0A8T5UI07-F1
#
_cell.length_a   1.000
_cell.length_b   1.000
_cell.length_c   1.000
_cell.angle_alpha   90.00
_cell.angle_beta   90.00
_cell.angle_gamma   90.00
#
_symmetry.space_group_name_H-M   'P 1'
#
loop_
_entity.id
_entity.type
_entity.pdbx_description
1 polymer ?
#
loop_
_entity_poly.entity_id
_entity_poly.type
_entity_poly.pdbx_seq_one_letter_code
_entity_poly.pdbx_strand_id
1 'polypeptide(L)'
;MQAQKIDEVFELYYENMRKSIKGIEEILKINFLEKDIYHKMGMDNLNALHENIIELLKHTYSPREVRMRLREIEHDEKIAQVTFLE
;
A
#
# COMPACT_ATOMS: atom_id res chain seq x y z
N MET A 1 19.02 7.32 -18.99
CA MET A 1 17.83 6.84 -19.73
C MET A 1 17.32 5.47 -19.26
N GLN A 2 18.16 4.46 -19.00
CA GLN A 2 17.67 3.14 -18.51
C GLN A 2 17.17 3.13 -17.06
N ALA A 3 17.82 3.87 -16.14
CA ALA A 3 17.42 3.91 -14.73
C ALA A 3 16.03 4.55 -14.50
N GLN A 4 15.77 5.67 -15.17
CA GLN A 4 14.48 6.40 -15.12
C GLN A 4 13.27 5.52 -15.48
N LYS A 5 13.47 4.58 -16.42
CA LYS A 5 12.43 3.67 -16.88
C LYS A 5 12.14 2.55 -15.88
N ILE A 6 13.12 2.17 -15.07
CA ILE A 6 12.94 1.18 -14.00
C ILE A 6 12.17 1.82 -12.84
N ASP A 7 12.43 3.09 -12.53
CA ASP A 7 11.73 3.82 -11.47
C ASP A 7 10.24 4.02 -11.79
N GLU A 8 9.89 4.43 -13.00
CA GLU A 8 8.49 4.57 -13.44
C GLU A 8 7.73 3.23 -13.39
N VAL A 9 8.41 2.16 -13.80
CA VAL A 9 7.85 0.80 -13.76
C VAL A 9 7.64 0.36 -12.30
N PHE A 10 8.61 0.62 -11.44
CA PHE A 10 8.53 0.28 -10.03
C PHE A 10 7.40 1.03 -9.34
N GLU A 11 7.26 2.34 -9.58
CA GLU A 11 6.16 3.16 -9.05
C GLU A 11 4.80 2.66 -9.50
N LEU A 12 4.64 2.34 -10.79
CA LEU A 12 3.39 1.78 -11.31
C LEU A 12 3.00 0.47 -10.60
N TYR A 13 3.95 -0.45 -10.45
CA TYR A 13 3.67 -1.73 -9.81
C TYR A 13 3.48 -1.61 -8.30
N TYR A 14 4.18 -0.69 -7.64
CA TYR A 14 3.95 -0.36 -6.24
C TYR A 14 2.50 0.10 -6.03
N GLU A 15 2.02 1.06 -6.82
CA GLU A 15 0.64 1.56 -6.70
C GLU A 15 -0.40 0.48 -7.00
N ASN A 16 -0.15 -0.38 -7.99
CA ASN A 16 -1.04 -1.50 -8.30
C ASN A 16 -1.12 -2.52 -7.15
N MET A 17 0.01 -2.84 -6.53
CA MET A 17 0.05 -3.73 -5.36
C MET A 17 -0.69 -3.10 -4.18
N ARG A 18 -0.47 -1.82 -3.93
CA ARG A 18 -1.13 -1.07 -2.85
C ARG A 18 -2.66 -1.04 -3.03
N LYS A 19 -3.15 -0.72 -4.23
CA LYS A 19 -4.59 -0.76 -4.55
C LYS A 19 -5.18 -2.15 -4.37
N SER A 20 -4.44 -3.18 -4.76
CA SER A 20 -4.87 -4.58 -4.62
C SER A 20 -4.96 -5.00 -3.15
N ILE A 21 -3.96 -4.66 -2.32
CA ILE A 21 -3.97 -4.88 -0.87
C ILE A 21 -5.19 -4.18 -0.25
N LYS A 22 -5.47 -2.94 -0.65
CA LYS A 22 -6.62 -2.17 -0.15
C LYS A 22 -7.95 -2.83 -0.50
N GLY A 23 -8.13 -3.27 -1.74
CA GLY A 23 -9.34 -3.98 -2.15
C GLY A 23 -9.55 -5.29 -1.38
N ILE A 24 -8.47 -6.04 -1.09
CA ILE A 24 -8.56 -7.25 -0.26
C ILE A 24 -8.94 -6.88 1.18
N GLU A 25 -8.37 -5.81 1.75
CA GLU A 25 -8.73 -5.31 3.08
C GLU A 25 -10.23 -5.01 3.18
N GLU A 26 -10.78 -4.33 2.19
CA GLU A 26 -12.21 -3.99 2.11
C GLU A 26 -13.09 -5.24 1.99
N ILE A 27 -12.71 -6.20 1.15
CA ILE A 27 -13.40 -7.50 1.03
C ILE A 27 -13.41 -8.24 2.36
N LEU A 28 -12.28 -8.27 3.08
CA LEU A 28 -12.20 -8.93 4.38
C LEU A 28 -13.12 -8.27 5.41
N LYS A 29 -13.15 -6.93 5.45
CA LYS A 29 -14.02 -6.16 6.35
C LYS A 29 -15.52 -6.35 6.07
N ILE A 30 -15.90 -6.57 4.80
CA ILE A 30 -17.30 -6.81 4.42
C ILE A 30 -17.72 -8.24 4.77
N ASN A 31 -16.87 -9.23 4.50
CA ASN A 31 -17.27 -10.63 4.51
C ASN A 31 -17.02 -11.36 5.83
N PHE A 32 -16.18 -10.83 6.72
CA PHE A 32 -15.88 -11.46 8.00
C PHE A 32 -16.25 -10.58 9.19
N LEU A 33 -16.72 -11.21 10.26
CA LEU A 33 -16.86 -10.52 11.55
C LEU A 33 -15.47 -10.11 12.04
N GLU A 34 -15.34 -8.91 12.59
CA GLU A 34 -14.06 -8.36 13.03
C GLU A 34 -13.34 -9.24 14.07
N LYS A 35 -14.10 -10.03 14.83
CA LYS A 35 -13.61 -11.01 15.82
C LYS A 35 -13.37 -12.41 15.26
N ASP A 36 -13.58 -12.63 13.97
CA ASP A 36 -13.31 -13.90 13.31
C ASP A 36 -11.79 -14.09 13.16
N ILE A 37 -11.32 -15.33 13.40
CA ILE A 37 -9.94 -15.71 13.20
C ILE A 37 -9.50 -15.51 11.74
N TYR A 38 -10.40 -15.71 10.77
CA TYR A 38 -10.12 -15.49 9.35
C TYR A 38 -9.94 -14.02 9.02
N HIS A 39 -10.73 -13.13 9.65
CA HIS A 39 -10.55 -11.68 9.55
C HIS A 39 -9.16 -11.28 10.06
N LYS A 40 -8.80 -11.74 11.26
CA LYS A 40 -7.50 -11.46 11.87
C LYS A 40 -6.34 -11.96 10.99
N MET A 41 -6.37 -13.22 10.58
CA MET A 41 -5.31 -13.80 9.74
C MET A 41 -5.20 -13.11 8.37
N GLY A 42 -6.34 -12.70 7.79
CA GLY A 42 -6.36 -11.92 6.56
C GLY A 42 -5.68 -10.56 6.75
N MET A 43 -6.04 -9.82 7.81
CA MET A 43 -5.43 -8.53 8.13
C MET A 43 -3.93 -8.66 8.46
N ASP A 44 -3.52 -9.68 9.21
CA ASP A 44 -2.11 -9.94 9.53
C ASP A 44 -1.29 -10.17 8.25
N ASN A 45 -1.82 -10.93 7.29
CA ASN A 45 -1.16 -11.16 5.99
C ASN A 45 -1.08 -9.88 5.13
N LEU A 46 -2.12 -9.04 5.15
CA LEU A 46 -2.09 -7.76 4.42
C LEU A 46 -1.06 -6.79 5.01
N ASN A 47 -0.94 -6.74 6.34
CA ASN A 47 0.08 -5.96 7.02
C ASN A 47 1.49 -6.45 6.65
N ALA A 48 1.72 -7.76 6.67
CA ALA A 48 3.01 -8.34 6.28
C ALA A 48 3.37 -8.04 4.81
N LEU A 49 2.39 -8.06 3.90
CA LEU A 49 2.60 -7.66 2.51
C LEU A 49 2.98 -6.19 2.39
N HIS A 50 2.30 -5.31 3.12
CA HIS A 50 2.63 -3.88 3.15
C HIS A 50 4.06 -3.62 3.64
N GLU A 51 4.47 -4.27 4.74
CA GLU A 51 5.82 -4.19 5.29
C GLU A 51 6.89 -4.67 4.28
N ASN A 52 6.64 -5.79 3.61
CA ASN A 52 7.55 -6.33 2.59
C ASN A 52 7.75 -5.36 1.43
N ILE A 53 6.70 -4.68 0.98
CA ILE A 53 6.79 -3.68 -0.08
C ILE A 53 7.59 -2.46 0.40
N ILE A 54 7.38 -2.01 1.65
CA ILE A 54 8.18 -0.94 2.25
C ILE A 54 9.67 -1.34 2.31
N GLU A 55 9.97 -2.57 2.68
CA GLU A 55 11.36 -3.03 2.76
C GLU A 55 12.02 -3.08 1.37
N LEU A 56 11.30 -3.54 0.35
CA LEU A 56 11.75 -3.47 -1.04
C LEU A 56 12.04 -2.03 -1.49
N LEU A 57 11.19 -1.07 -1.10
CA LEU A 57 11.44 0.35 -1.37
C LEU A 57 12.73 0.85 -0.72
N LYS A 58 13.00 0.47 0.53
CA LYS A 58 14.24 0.85 1.24
C LYS A 58 15.49 0.26 0.61
N HIS A 59 15.40 -0.91 -0.02
CA HIS A 59 16.52 -1.50 -0.76
C HIS A 59 16.74 -0.86 -2.14
N THR A 60 15.72 -0.22 -2.70
CA THR A 60 15.77 0.34 -4.06
C THR A 60 16.08 1.84 -4.05
N TYR A 61 15.71 2.55 -2.98
CA TYR A 61 15.76 4.01 -2.91
C TYR A 61 16.50 4.53 -1.69
N SER A 62 16.98 5.78 -1.76
CA SER A 62 17.56 6.43 -0.59
C SER A 62 16.50 6.64 0.50
N PRO A 63 16.90 6.71 1.78
CA PRO A 63 15.95 6.94 2.88
C PRO A 63 15.11 8.22 2.71
N ARG A 64 15.64 9.24 2.03
CA ARG A 64 14.91 10.49 1.75
C ARG A 64 13.78 10.26 0.74
N GLU A 65 14.05 9.51 -0.33
CA GLU A 65 13.07 9.21 -1.38
C GLU A 65 11.96 8.32 -0.84
N VAL A 66 12.29 7.29 -0.05
CA VAL A 66 11.29 6.45 0.62
C VAL A 66 10.35 7.28 1.50
N ARG A 67 10.88 8.19 2.33
CA ARG A 67 10.06 9.09 3.16
C ARG A 67 9.23 10.08 2.36
N MET A 68 9.67 10.46 1.17
CA MET A 68 8.91 11.36 0.30
C MET A 68 7.69 10.63 -0.25
N ARG A 69 7.92 9.45 -0.84
CA ARG A 69 6.85 8.62 -1.41
C ARG A 69 5.82 8.19 -0.36
N LEU A 70 6.26 7.76 0.83
CA LEU A 70 5.33 7.42 1.93
C LEU A 70 4.43 8.59 2.31
N ARG A 71 4.96 9.83 2.31
CA ARG A 71 4.16 11.02 2.62
C ARG A 71 3.18 11.39 1.50
N GLU A 72 3.57 11.22 0.25
CA GLU A 72 2.67 11.41 -0.90
C GLU A 72 1.50 10.41 -0.82
N ILE A 73 1.80 9.15 -0.52
CA ILE A 73 0.79 8.12 -0.33
C ILE A 73 -0.17 8.45 0.82
N GLU A 74 0.36 8.81 2.00
CA GLU A 74 -0.47 9.23 3.15
C GLU A 74 -1.34 10.45 2.83
N HIS A 75 -0.82 11.38 2.03
CA HIS A 75 -1.55 12.55 1.59
C HIS A 75 -2.69 12.18 0.63
N ASP A 76 -2.43 11.32 -0.36
CA ASP A 76 -3.43 10.84 -1.30
C ASP A 76 -4.53 10.03 -0.61
N GLU A 77 -4.18 9.23 0.41
CA GLU A 77 -5.16 8.54 1.26
C GLU A 77 -6.08 9.50 1.99
N LYS A 78 -5.52 10.55 2.57
CA LYS A 78 -6.29 11.58 3.27
C LYS A 78 -7.22 12.33 2.31
N ILE A 79 -6.73 12.68 1.12
CA ILE A 79 -7.57 13.31 0.09
C ILE A 79 -8.71 12.39 -0.31
N ALA A 80 -8.41 11.13 -0.63
CA ALA A 80 -9.44 10.16 -1.01
C ALA A 80 -10.54 10.05 0.06
N GLN A 81 -10.15 9.92 1.34
CA GLN A 81 -11.11 9.87 2.45
C GLN A 81 -12.02 11.11 2.52
N VAL A 82 -11.47 12.29 2.27
CA VAL A 82 -12.26 13.54 2.24
C VAL A 82 -13.23 13.56 1.07
N THR A 83 -12.80 13.17 -0.14
CA THR A 83 -13.64 13.16 -1.34
C THR A 83 -14.76 12.11 -1.29
N PHE A 84 -14.60 11.01 -0.54
CA PHE A 84 -15.66 10.02 -0.35
C PHE A 84 -16.76 10.46 0.64
N LEU A 85 -16.55 11.56 1.38
CA LEU A 85 -17.49 12.08 2.39
C LEU A 85 -18.24 13.35 1.95
N GLU A 86 -17.97 13.85 0.73
CA GLU A 86 -18.70 14.93 0.04
C GLU A 86 -19.69 14.37 -0.99
#